data_AF-A0A932D7M8-F1
#
_entry.id   AF-A0A932D7M8-F1
#
_cell.length_a   1.000
_cell.length_b   1.000
_cell.length_c   1.000
_cell.angle_alpha   90.00
_cell.angle_beta   90.00
_cell.angle_gamma   90.00
#
_symmetry.space_group_name_H-M   'P 1'
#
loop_
_entity.id
_entity.type
_entity.pdbx_description
1 polymer ?
#
loop_
_entity_poly.entity_id
_entity_poly.type
_entity_poly.pdbx_seq_one_letter_code
_entity_poly.pdbx_strand_id
1 'polypeptide(L)'
;MPALWKLEATMSETELQKEEAAKPRAPKLSAERALPQSSADQLVKIVKAYAVASNGGETQVNYKDVASAAGLHPTVVSRNNAFLEESQILTSPKYGYYLPSEGAIRFAREAAWDESGAKAHLRKIISNCWYGQVLVQNLMLRSSLAREELKKSLAIKCGATEGDANALGFLIDFILYTSLAVSDENGTFTRGNFDEVASKAETSTAPTLGQKPEQAATSPAKVSAVSPETRKAASVVLHIHIRNFADLTTENADALRRWIGLLQNGGLSAEVDLSSGEAT
;
A
#
# COMPACT_ATOMS: atom_id res chain seq x y z
N MET A 1 36.06 43.73 -75.14
CA MET A 1 34.86 44.24 -74.45
C MET A 1 34.15 43.08 -73.77
N PRO A 2 34.23 42.94 -72.43
CA PRO A 2 33.35 42.04 -71.68
C PRO A 2 32.18 42.82 -71.09
N ALA A 3 30.96 42.30 -71.31
CA ALA A 3 29.72 42.89 -70.84
C ALA A 3 29.46 42.52 -69.38
N LEU A 4 29.20 43.57 -68.61
CA LEU A 4 28.55 43.63 -67.31
C LEU A 4 27.28 42.76 -67.21
N TRP A 5 27.21 41.87 -66.22
CA TRP A 5 25.95 41.55 -65.54
C TRP A 5 26.13 41.79 -64.03
N LYS A 6 25.34 42.75 -63.52
CA LYS A 6 25.20 43.08 -62.10
C LYS A 6 24.38 41.98 -61.42
N LEU A 7 24.88 41.47 -60.29
CA LEU A 7 24.08 40.70 -59.34
C LEU A 7 23.32 41.69 -58.45
N GLU A 8 22.01 41.80 -58.67
CA GLU A 8 21.08 42.40 -57.72
C GLU A 8 20.79 41.36 -56.63
N ALA A 9 21.29 41.60 -55.42
CA ALA A 9 20.91 40.87 -54.23
C ALA A 9 19.64 41.51 -53.65
N THR A 10 18.49 40.91 -53.93
CA THR A 10 17.23 41.21 -53.24
C THR A 10 17.21 40.58 -51.85
N MET A 11 16.98 41.42 -50.86
CA MET A 11 16.70 41.06 -49.47
C MET A 11 15.49 40.11 -49.35
N SER A 12 15.59 39.14 -48.45
CA SER A 12 14.43 38.58 -47.75
C SER A 12 14.68 38.67 -46.25
N GLU A 13 14.20 39.77 -45.67
CA GLU A 13 13.80 39.85 -44.27
C GLU A 13 12.59 38.95 -44.07
N THR A 14 12.67 37.93 -43.21
CA THR A 14 11.68 37.61 -42.16
C THR A 14 12.01 36.26 -41.51
N GLU A 15 12.90 36.28 -40.52
CA GLU A 15 12.92 35.27 -39.47
C GLU A 15 12.98 35.99 -38.11
N LEU A 16 11.84 36.56 -37.72
CA LEU A 16 11.60 36.98 -36.34
C LEU A 16 11.45 35.72 -35.48
N GLN A 17 12.58 35.22 -34.98
CA GLN A 17 12.62 34.27 -33.87
C GLN A 17 12.04 34.96 -32.63
N LYS A 18 10.82 34.57 -32.28
CA LYS A 18 10.18 34.91 -31.02
C LYS A 18 10.84 34.08 -29.92
N GLU A 19 11.96 34.59 -29.41
CA GLU A 19 12.61 34.11 -28.20
C GLU A 19 11.74 34.51 -26.99
N GLU A 20 10.70 33.71 -26.74
CA GLU A 20 9.84 33.85 -25.59
C GLU A 20 10.60 33.39 -24.34
N ALA A 21 11.26 34.35 -23.69
CA ALA A 21 12.00 34.16 -22.45
C ALA A 21 11.16 33.37 -21.44
N ALA A 22 11.64 32.16 -21.12
CA ALA A 22 11.03 31.29 -20.14
C ALA A 22 10.97 32.00 -18.78
N LYS A 23 9.77 32.46 -18.39
CA LYS A 23 9.55 33.04 -17.06
C LYS A 23 10.08 32.06 -16.00
N PRO A 24 10.89 32.52 -15.03
CA PRO A 24 11.39 31.67 -13.96
C PRO A 24 10.19 31.14 -13.19
N ARG A 25 9.93 29.82 -13.31
CA ARG A 25 8.89 29.16 -12.53
C ARG A 25 9.35 29.21 -11.08
N ALA A 26 8.54 29.84 -10.22
CA ALA A 26 8.78 29.80 -8.78
C ALA A 26 9.01 28.34 -8.34
N PRO A 27 9.97 28.09 -7.44
CA PRO A 27 10.20 26.75 -6.94
C PRO A 27 8.91 26.28 -6.26
N LYS A 28 8.23 25.32 -6.90
CA LYS A 28 7.12 24.63 -6.27
C LYS A 28 7.74 23.84 -5.13
N LEU A 29 7.48 24.27 -3.89
CA LEU A 29 7.65 23.41 -2.73
C LEU A 29 6.68 22.25 -2.92
N SER A 30 7.16 21.21 -3.61
CA SER A 30 6.41 19.98 -3.83
C SER A 30 6.35 19.21 -2.51
N ALA A 31 5.26 18.48 -2.30
CA ALA A 31 5.16 17.53 -1.20
C ALA A 31 6.43 16.66 -1.09
N GLU A 32 6.87 16.40 0.13
CA GLU A 32 8.03 15.55 0.44
C GLU A 32 7.77 14.08 0.06
N ARG A 33 6.49 13.67 0.08
CA ARG A 33 6.02 12.34 -0.31
C ARG A 33 5.39 12.40 -1.68
N ALA A 34 5.58 11.37 -2.49
CA ALA A 34 4.93 11.26 -3.78
C ALA A 34 3.41 11.17 -3.60
N LEU A 35 2.68 12.04 -4.29
CA LEU A 35 1.22 12.03 -4.31
C LEU A 35 0.71 11.52 -5.67
N PRO A 36 -0.43 10.81 -5.70
CA PRO A 36 -1.02 10.36 -6.95
C PRO A 36 -1.42 11.56 -7.82
N GLN A 37 -1.19 11.44 -9.12
CA GLN A 37 -1.50 12.45 -10.13
C GLN A 37 -2.73 12.07 -10.98
N SER A 38 -3.42 11.00 -10.59
CA SER A 38 -4.54 10.40 -11.32
C SER A 38 -5.60 9.89 -10.34
N SER A 39 -6.84 9.75 -10.82
CA SER A 39 -7.95 9.23 -10.02
C SER A 39 -7.72 7.78 -9.58
N ALA A 40 -8.48 7.34 -8.57
CA ALA A 40 -8.43 5.96 -8.08
C ALA A 40 -8.62 4.93 -9.20
N ASP A 41 -9.58 5.13 -10.10
CA ASP A 41 -9.84 4.22 -11.23
C ASP A 41 -8.65 4.11 -12.18
N GLN A 42 -8.00 5.25 -12.48
CA GLN A 42 -6.80 5.27 -13.31
C GLN A 42 -5.63 4.56 -12.61
N LEU A 43 -5.42 4.80 -11.31
CA LEU A 43 -4.40 4.12 -10.53
C LEU A 43 -4.62 2.60 -10.55
N VAL A 44 -5.84 2.15 -10.31
CA VAL A 44 -6.21 0.74 -10.36
C VAL A 44 -5.93 0.15 -11.74
N LYS A 45 -6.27 0.87 -12.82
CA LYS A 45 -5.97 0.45 -14.19
C LYS A 45 -4.47 0.31 -14.42
N ILE A 46 -3.66 1.26 -13.91
CA ILE A 46 -2.20 1.21 -13.99
C ILE A 46 -1.66 -0.01 -13.24
N VAL A 47 -2.12 -0.27 -12.02
CA VAL A 47 -1.69 -1.43 -11.22
C VAL A 47 -2.02 -2.74 -11.94
N LYS A 48 -3.23 -2.90 -12.45
CA LYS A 48 -3.63 -4.08 -13.24
C LYS A 48 -2.74 -4.22 -14.49
N ALA A 49 -2.47 -3.12 -15.19
CA ALA A 49 -1.64 -3.13 -16.38
C ALA A 49 -0.17 -3.51 -16.11
N TYR A 50 0.40 -3.13 -14.96
CA TYR A 50 1.73 -3.60 -14.56
C TYR A 50 1.79 -5.11 -14.41
N ALA A 51 0.77 -5.72 -13.79
CA ALA A 51 0.71 -7.17 -13.67
C ALA A 51 0.58 -7.86 -15.04
N VAL A 52 -0.22 -7.30 -15.95
CA VAL A 52 -0.37 -7.85 -17.32
C VAL A 52 0.93 -7.72 -18.11
N ALA A 53 1.53 -6.52 -18.15
CA ALA A 53 2.74 -6.27 -18.94
C ALA A 53 3.94 -7.09 -18.44
N SER A 54 4.04 -7.32 -17.13
CA SER A 54 5.15 -8.06 -16.50
C SER A 54 5.01 -9.58 -16.53
N ASN A 55 4.05 -10.12 -17.29
CA ASN A 55 3.69 -11.53 -17.27
C ASN A 55 3.40 -12.04 -15.84
N GLY A 56 2.73 -11.23 -15.02
CA GLY A 56 2.47 -11.54 -13.62
C GLY A 56 3.69 -11.45 -12.71
N GLY A 57 4.60 -10.51 -12.97
CA GLY A 57 5.77 -10.22 -12.13
C GLY A 57 7.05 -10.97 -12.51
N GLU A 58 7.05 -11.73 -13.60
CA GLU A 58 8.23 -12.47 -14.06
C GLU A 58 9.23 -11.59 -14.81
N THR A 59 8.74 -10.53 -15.47
CA THR A 59 9.56 -9.64 -16.29
C THR A 59 9.50 -8.20 -15.82
N GLN A 60 10.66 -7.55 -15.80
CA GLN A 60 10.75 -6.12 -15.52
C GLN A 60 10.19 -5.35 -16.71
N VAL A 61 9.33 -4.37 -16.48
CA VAL A 61 8.62 -3.65 -17.56
C VAL A 61 8.85 -2.16 -17.54
N ASN A 62 8.84 -1.55 -18.72
CA ASN A 62 8.87 -0.11 -18.88
C ASN A 62 7.44 0.47 -18.77
N TYR A 63 7.32 1.71 -18.28
CA TYR A 63 6.04 2.41 -18.21
C TYR A 63 5.34 2.56 -19.57
N LYS A 64 6.07 2.51 -20.70
CA LYS A 64 5.49 2.56 -22.05
C LYS A 64 4.73 1.29 -22.41
N ASP A 65 5.24 0.13 -22.01
CA ASP A 65 4.58 -1.16 -22.26
C ASP A 65 3.30 -1.25 -21.42
N VAL A 66 3.38 -0.77 -20.17
CA VAL A 66 2.26 -0.66 -19.24
C VAL A 66 1.20 0.30 -19.76
N ALA A 67 1.61 1.44 -20.33
CA ALA A 67 0.69 2.39 -20.95
C ALA A 67 -0.08 1.76 -22.11
N SER A 68 0.60 0.95 -22.92
CA SER A 68 -0.02 0.20 -24.01
C SER A 68 -1.02 -0.84 -23.49
N ALA A 69 -0.65 -1.61 -22.45
CA ALA A 69 -1.55 -2.58 -21.81
C ALA A 69 -2.75 -1.92 -21.12
N ALA A 70 -2.58 -0.72 -20.55
CA ALA A 70 -3.63 0.03 -19.89
C ALA A 70 -4.52 0.81 -20.87
N GLY A 71 -4.12 0.98 -22.13
CA GLY A 71 -4.75 1.95 -23.04
C GLY A 71 -4.74 3.37 -22.46
N LEU A 72 -3.62 3.78 -21.88
CA LEU A 72 -3.42 5.11 -21.29
C LEU A 72 -2.25 5.81 -21.97
N HIS A 73 -2.20 7.14 -21.86
CA HIS A 73 -1.04 7.90 -22.34
C HIS A 73 0.19 7.60 -21.45
N PRO A 74 1.41 7.40 -22.00
CA PRO A 74 2.60 7.07 -21.21
C PRO A 74 2.91 8.03 -20.07
N THR A 75 2.63 9.33 -20.26
CA THR A 75 2.79 10.36 -19.21
C THR A 75 1.89 10.13 -18.00
N VAL A 76 0.69 9.57 -18.19
CA VAL A 76 -0.22 9.26 -17.07
C VAL A 76 0.39 8.15 -16.21
N VAL A 77 0.94 7.11 -16.84
CA VAL A 77 1.62 6.03 -16.12
C VAL A 77 2.86 6.57 -15.41
N SER A 78 3.76 7.24 -16.14
CA SER A 78 5.05 7.70 -15.61
C SER A 78 4.90 8.66 -14.42
N ARG A 79 3.89 9.54 -14.43
CA ARG A 79 3.63 10.50 -13.35
C ARG A 79 3.19 9.84 -12.03
N ASN A 80 2.62 8.63 -12.09
CA ASN A 80 2.15 7.92 -10.90
C ASN A 80 3.15 6.90 -10.37
N ASN A 81 4.20 6.56 -11.13
CA ASN A 81 5.16 5.53 -10.74
C ASN A 81 5.85 5.81 -9.41
N ALA A 82 6.26 7.06 -9.16
CA ALA A 82 6.89 7.44 -7.89
C ALA A 82 5.95 7.17 -6.69
N PHE A 83 4.65 7.48 -6.83
CA PHE A 83 3.65 7.20 -5.80
C PHE A 83 3.43 5.69 -5.59
N LEU A 84 3.35 4.92 -6.67
CA LEU A 84 3.15 3.47 -6.61
C LEU A 84 4.37 2.74 -6.02
N GLU A 85 5.57 3.22 -6.34
CA GLU A 85 6.83 2.73 -5.79
C GLU A 85 6.95 3.05 -4.29
N GLU A 86 6.69 4.29 -3.89
CA GLU A 86 6.68 4.66 -2.47
C GLU A 86 5.61 3.89 -1.68
N SER A 87 4.48 3.58 -2.33
CA SER A 87 3.42 2.73 -1.77
C SER A 87 3.78 1.24 -1.73
N GLN A 88 4.97 0.81 -2.17
CA GLN A 88 5.37 -0.61 -2.24
C GLN A 88 4.44 -1.47 -3.12
N ILE A 89 3.69 -0.83 -4.02
CA ILE A 89 2.90 -1.51 -5.05
C ILE A 89 3.83 -1.92 -6.19
N LEU A 90 4.86 -1.12 -6.46
CA LEU A 90 5.92 -1.39 -7.42
C LEU A 90 7.29 -1.35 -6.74
N THR A 91 8.28 -2.00 -7.35
CA THR A 91 9.71 -1.84 -7.06
C THR A 91 10.45 -1.48 -8.35
N SER A 92 11.53 -0.70 -8.26
CA SER A 92 12.37 -0.35 -9.40
C SER A 92 13.75 -1.03 -9.30
N PRO A 93 13.88 -2.31 -9.72
CA PRO A 93 15.18 -3.00 -9.68
C PRO A 93 16.23 -2.32 -10.57
N LYS A 94 15.78 -1.62 -11.62
CA LYS A 94 16.61 -0.85 -12.54
C LYS A 94 15.89 0.45 -12.89
N TYR A 95 16.64 1.55 -13.00
CA TYR A 95 16.08 2.85 -13.36
C TYR A 95 15.21 2.78 -14.62
N GLY A 96 13.95 3.21 -14.50
CA GLY A 96 12.96 3.22 -15.58
C GLY A 96 12.27 1.86 -15.87
N TYR A 97 12.59 0.82 -15.10
CA TYR A 97 11.95 -0.49 -15.16
C TYR A 97 11.34 -0.83 -13.80
N TYR A 98 10.17 -1.42 -13.82
CA TYR A 98 9.39 -1.69 -12.62
C TYR A 98 8.93 -3.14 -12.57
N LEU A 99 8.79 -3.65 -11.36
CA LEU A 99 8.13 -4.92 -11.06
C LEU A 99 6.98 -4.67 -10.08
N PRO A 100 5.77 -5.20 -10.34
CA PRO A 100 4.70 -5.17 -9.36
C PRO A 100 5.01 -6.09 -8.19
N SER A 101 4.57 -5.69 -6.98
CA SER A 101 4.66 -6.54 -5.80
C SER A 101 3.69 -7.72 -5.90
N GLU A 102 3.94 -8.77 -5.11
CA GLU A 102 3.09 -9.97 -5.11
C GLU A 102 1.61 -9.65 -4.83
N GLY A 103 1.34 -8.74 -3.88
CA GLY A 103 -0.03 -8.31 -3.58
C GLY A 103 -0.68 -7.55 -4.74
N ALA A 104 0.09 -6.77 -5.50
CA ALA A 104 -0.41 -6.09 -6.71
C ALA A 104 -0.74 -7.10 -7.82
N ILE A 105 0.08 -8.15 -7.97
CA ILE A 105 -0.15 -9.24 -8.94
C ILE A 105 -1.40 -10.04 -8.56
N ARG A 106 -1.53 -10.45 -7.29
CA ARG A 106 -2.70 -11.17 -6.78
C ARG A 106 -3.97 -10.34 -6.95
N PHE A 107 -3.93 -9.05 -6.59
CA PHE A 107 -5.02 -8.12 -6.85
C PHE A 107 -5.42 -8.12 -8.33
N ALA A 108 -4.47 -7.94 -9.25
CA ALA A 108 -4.79 -7.85 -10.67
C ALA A 108 -5.41 -9.14 -11.24
N ARG A 109 -4.94 -10.31 -10.79
CA ARG A 109 -5.44 -11.62 -11.21
C ARG A 109 -6.85 -11.88 -10.66
N GLU A 110 -7.06 -11.64 -9.38
CA GLU A 110 -8.34 -11.90 -8.71
C GLU A 110 -9.41 -10.87 -9.10
N ALA A 111 -9.03 -9.61 -9.33
CA ALA A 111 -9.98 -8.54 -9.66
C ALA A 111 -10.67 -8.72 -11.03
N ALA A 112 -10.21 -9.66 -11.86
CA ALA A 112 -10.92 -10.07 -13.08
C ALA A 112 -12.19 -10.88 -12.78
N TRP A 113 -12.27 -11.49 -11.59
CA TRP A 113 -13.35 -12.41 -11.18
C TRP A 113 -14.12 -11.90 -9.95
N ASP A 114 -13.40 -11.37 -8.96
CA ASP A 114 -13.96 -10.76 -7.76
C ASP A 114 -13.13 -9.55 -7.34
N GLU A 115 -13.53 -8.37 -7.83
CA GLU A 115 -12.86 -7.12 -7.48
C GLU A 115 -13.04 -6.74 -6.01
N SER A 116 -14.13 -7.16 -5.36
CA SER A 116 -14.37 -6.84 -3.95
C SER A 116 -13.42 -7.60 -3.04
N GLY A 117 -13.26 -8.91 -3.26
CA GLY A 117 -12.30 -9.75 -2.54
C GLY A 117 -10.84 -9.36 -2.85
N ALA A 118 -10.52 -9.08 -4.11
CA ALA A 118 -9.17 -8.74 -4.54
C ALA A 118 -8.61 -7.48 -3.84
N LYS A 119 -9.48 -6.52 -3.48
CA LYS A 119 -9.09 -5.30 -2.74
C LYS A 119 -8.37 -5.59 -1.44
N ALA A 120 -8.59 -6.75 -0.81
CA ALA A 120 -7.88 -7.15 0.41
C ALA A 120 -6.35 -7.15 0.22
N HIS A 121 -5.85 -7.53 -0.96
CA HIS A 121 -4.41 -7.54 -1.24
C HIS A 121 -3.83 -6.12 -1.28
N LEU A 122 -4.51 -5.19 -1.95
CA LEU A 122 -4.10 -3.79 -1.95
C LEU A 122 -4.25 -3.17 -0.56
N ARG A 123 -5.33 -3.49 0.17
CA ARG A 123 -5.56 -3.00 1.53
C ARG A 123 -4.40 -3.36 2.45
N LYS A 124 -3.88 -4.59 2.36
CA LYS A 124 -2.72 -5.05 3.13
C LYS A 124 -1.43 -4.28 2.78
N ILE A 125 -1.23 -3.95 1.50
CA ILE A 125 -0.09 -3.11 1.09
C ILE A 125 -0.26 -1.71 1.68
N ILE A 126 -1.41 -1.08 1.40
CA ILE A 126 -1.70 0.31 1.76
C ILE A 126 -1.71 0.52 3.27
N SER A 127 -2.20 -0.44 4.07
CA SER A 127 -2.19 -0.34 5.52
C SER A 127 -0.79 -0.15 6.08
N ASN A 128 0.25 -0.63 5.38
CA ASN A 128 1.65 -0.48 5.78
C ASN A 128 2.32 0.78 5.18
N CYS A 129 1.65 1.49 4.27
CA CYS A 129 2.14 2.74 3.69
C CYS A 129 1.93 3.93 4.62
N TRP A 130 2.67 5.01 4.40
CA TRP A 130 2.61 6.21 5.25
C TRP A 130 1.20 6.80 5.38
N TYR A 131 0.42 6.86 4.29
CA TYR A 131 -0.92 7.44 4.29
C TYR A 131 -1.96 6.50 4.87
N GLY A 132 -1.80 5.18 4.70
CA GLY A 132 -2.61 4.19 5.39
C GLY A 132 -2.39 4.25 6.89
N GLN A 133 -1.13 4.35 7.34
CA GLN A 133 -0.78 4.53 8.74
C GLN A 133 -1.35 5.82 9.34
N VAL A 134 -1.33 6.94 8.60
CA VAL A 134 -2.00 8.19 9.03
C VAL A 134 -3.50 7.97 9.23
N LEU A 135 -4.18 7.32 8.28
CA LEU A 135 -5.60 7.02 8.41
C LEU A 135 -5.87 6.13 9.63
N VAL A 136 -5.12 5.03 9.78
CA VAL A 136 -5.24 4.08 10.90
C VAL A 136 -5.12 4.83 12.22
N GLN A 137 -4.07 5.64 12.38
CA GLN A 137 -3.81 6.38 13.62
C GLN A 137 -4.93 7.38 13.93
N ASN A 138 -5.46 8.09 12.93
CA ASN A 138 -6.58 9.01 13.14
C ASN A 138 -7.84 8.26 13.56
N LEU A 139 -8.15 7.12 12.93
CA LEU A 139 -9.31 6.28 13.26
C LEU A 139 -9.12 5.43 14.52
N MET A 140 -7.89 5.27 15.00
CA MET A 140 -7.60 4.70 16.32
C MET A 140 -7.98 5.67 17.44
N LEU A 141 -7.71 6.96 17.24
CA LEU A 141 -8.01 8.02 18.20
C LEU A 141 -9.46 8.51 18.13
N ARG A 142 -10.09 8.44 16.95
CA ARG A 142 -11.46 8.92 16.69
C ARG A 142 -12.27 7.80 16.02
N SER A 143 -13.51 7.59 16.45
CA SER A 143 -14.40 6.60 15.83
C SER A 143 -14.83 6.98 14.41
N SER A 144 -14.86 8.28 14.11
CA SER A 144 -15.18 8.84 12.79
C SER A 144 -14.26 10.02 12.44
N LEU A 145 -14.02 10.25 11.15
CA LEU A 145 -13.13 11.30 10.66
C LEU A 145 -13.71 11.98 9.41
N ALA A 146 -13.88 13.29 9.42
CA ALA A 146 -14.39 14.01 8.25
C ALA A 146 -13.35 14.05 7.12
N ARG A 147 -13.79 14.13 5.85
CA ARG A 147 -12.89 14.15 4.69
C ARG A 147 -11.86 15.29 4.72
N GLU A 148 -12.29 16.49 5.08
CA GLU A 148 -11.40 17.65 5.20
C GLU A 148 -10.40 17.51 6.34
N GLU A 149 -10.75 16.81 7.43
CA GLU A 149 -9.81 16.52 8.52
C GLU A 149 -8.74 15.53 8.09
N LEU A 150 -9.13 14.44 7.40
CA LEU A 150 -8.18 13.48 6.84
C LEU A 150 -7.24 14.16 5.84
N LYS A 151 -7.80 15.00 4.96
CA LYS A 151 -7.02 15.77 3.99
C LYS A 151 -5.98 16.66 4.66
N LYS A 152 -6.35 17.37 5.74
CA LYS A 152 -5.41 18.17 6.53
C LYS A 152 -4.32 17.32 7.18
N SER A 153 -4.69 16.20 7.81
CA SER A 153 -3.72 15.27 8.42
C SER A 153 -2.72 14.72 7.40
N LEU A 154 -3.19 14.35 6.20
CA LEU A 154 -2.34 13.90 5.11
C LEU A 154 -1.45 15.03 4.61
N ALA A 155 -1.98 16.24 4.40
CA ALA A 155 -1.23 17.40 3.93
C ALA A 155 -0.06 17.73 4.85
N ILE A 156 -0.31 17.79 6.15
CA ILE A 156 0.72 18.03 7.17
C ILE A 156 1.80 16.93 7.12
N LYS A 157 1.40 15.66 7.00
CA LYS A 157 2.34 14.54 7.01
C LYS A 157 3.28 14.52 5.80
N CYS A 158 2.80 14.93 4.63
CA CYS A 158 3.59 14.92 3.39
C CYS A 158 4.15 16.29 2.99
N GLY A 159 3.97 17.33 3.82
CA GLY A 159 4.41 18.69 3.48
C GLY A 159 3.72 19.26 2.24
N ALA A 160 2.50 18.81 1.94
CA ALA A 160 1.74 19.27 0.78
C ALA A 160 1.20 20.69 0.98
N THR A 161 1.12 21.44 -0.11
CA THR A 161 0.59 22.81 -0.12
C THR A 161 -0.85 22.83 -0.64
N GLU A 162 -1.50 24.00 -0.64
CA GLU A 162 -2.85 24.16 -1.20
C GLU A 162 -2.94 23.74 -2.68
N GLY A 163 -1.84 23.87 -3.44
CA GLY A 163 -1.76 23.43 -4.84
C GLY A 163 -1.92 21.91 -5.03
N ASP A 164 -1.70 21.13 -3.98
CA ASP A 164 -1.76 19.66 -4.00
C ASP A 164 -3.14 19.13 -3.56
N ALA A 165 -4.11 20.01 -3.32
CA ALA A 165 -5.44 19.66 -2.83
C ALA A 165 -6.15 18.57 -3.66
N ASN A 166 -5.99 18.61 -4.99
CA ASN A 166 -6.57 17.60 -5.89
C ASN A 166 -5.87 16.24 -5.76
N ALA A 167 -4.54 16.23 -5.65
CA ALA A 167 -3.75 15.02 -5.48
C ALA A 167 -4.06 14.31 -4.15
N LEU A 168 -4.26 15.09 -3.07
CA LEU A 168 -4.76 14.57 -1.80
C LEU A 168 -6.18 14.00 -1.92
N GLY A 169 -7.04 14.62 -2.75
CA GLY A 169 -8.36 14.08 -3.07
C GLY A 169 -8.27 12.69 -3.72
N PHE A 170 -7.43 12.55 -4.75
CA PHE A 170 -7.18 11.26 -5.40
C PHE A 170 -6.62 10.21 -4.45
N LEU A 171 -5.73 10.61 -3.53
CA LEU A 171 -5.19 9.71 -2.51
C LEU A 171 -6.29 9.18 -1.58
N ILE A 172 -7.19 10.06 -1.11
CA ILE A 172 -8.32 9.65 -0.27
C ILE A 172 -9.26 8.71 -1.05
N ASP A 173 -9.56 9.02 -2.31
CA ASP A 173 -10.41 8.17 -3.15
C ASP A 173 -9.77 6.78 -3.37
N PHE A 174 -8.46 6.72 -3.51
CA PHE A 174 -7.72 5.47 -3.62
C PHE A 174 -7.76 4.65 -2.33
N ILE A 175 -7.65 5.30 -1.16
CA ILE A 175 -7.83 4.65 0.14
C ILE A 175 -9.24 4.05 0.26
N LEU A 176 -10.27 4.82 -0.11
CA LEU A 176 -11.67 4.36 -0.09
C LEU A 176 -11.89 3.20 -1.06
N TYR A 177 -11.29 3.24 -2.25
CA TYR A 177 -11.37 2.16 -3.22
C TYR A 177 -10.93 0.82 -2.60
N THR A 178 -9.86 0.81 -1.80
CA THR A 178 -9.36 -0.42 -1.13
C THR A 178 -10.19 -0.89 0.06
N SER A 179 -11.24 -0.14 0.42
CA SER A 179 -12.08 -0.40 1.59
C SER A 179 -11.29 -0.43 2.91
N LEU A 180 -10.16 0.29 2.96
CA LEU A 180 -9.44 0.54 4.21
C LEU A 180 -10.27 1.46 5.13
N ALA A 181 -10.98 2.42 4.54
CA ALA A 181 -12.01 3.21 5.21
C ALA A 181 -13.33 3.13 4.42
N VAL A 182 -14.44 3.36 5.13
CA VAL A 182 -15.78 3.45 4.54
C VAL A 182 -16.32 4.84 4.79
N SER A 183 -16.91 5.46 3.77
CA SER A 183 -17.61 6.74 3.90
C SER A 183 -19.08 6.50 4.22
N ASP A 184 -19.62 7.24 5.17
CA ASP A 184 -21.06 7.33 5.39
C ASP A 184 -21.71 8.36 4.43
N GLU A 185 -23.05 8.46 4.52
CA GLU A 185 -23.85 9.43 3.77
C GLU A 185 -23.53 10.89 4.11
N ASN A 186 -22.93 11.14 5.28
CA ASN A 186 -22.54 12.46 5.76
C ASN A 186 -21.12 12.86 5.33
N GLY A 187 -20.41 12.01 4.59
CA GLY A 187 -19.03 12.24 4.19
C GLY A 187 -18.00 12.09 5.31
N THR A 188 -18.35 11.37 6.38
CA THR A 188 -17.44 10.96 7.45
C THR A 188 -16.92 9.54 7.22
N PHE A 189 -15.66 9.33 7.58
CA PHE A 189 -14.97 8.07 7.42
C PHE A 189 -14.96 7.29 8.72
N THR A 190 -15.30 6.01 8.65
CA THR A 190 -15.21 5.06 9.76
C THR A 190 -14.24 3.93 9.43
N ARG A 191 -13.95 3.10 10.44
CA ARG A 191 -13.08 1.93 10.25
C ARG A 191 -13.69 0.97 9.24
N GLY A 192 -12.97 0.70 8.14
CA GLY A 192 -13.32 -0.35 7.19
C GLY A 192 -12.87 -1.73 7.68
N ASN A 193 -12.49 -2.62 6.75
CA ASN A 193 -11.96 -3.96 7.09
C ASN A 193 -10.51 -3.88 7.60
N PHE A 194 -10.28 -3.24 8.74
CA PHE A 194 -8.99 -3.21 9.43
C PHE A 194 -8.65 -4.57 10.05
N ASP A 195 -9.63 -5.24 10.67
CA ASP A 195 -9.39 -6.45 11.46
C ASP A 195 -9.00 -7.67 10.61
N GLU A 196 -9.47 -7.74 9.36
CA GLU A 196 -9.12 -8.84 8.45
C GLU A 196 -7.62 -8.87 8.10
N VAL A 197 -6.96 -7.71 8.10
CA VAL A 197 -5.53 -7.60 7.78
C VAL A 197 -4.65 -8.07 8.95
N ALA A 198 -5.11 -7.90 10.19
CA ALA A 198 -4.41 -8.35 11.39
C ALA A 198 -4.55 -9.87 11.60
N SER A 199 -5.73 -10.44 11.38
CA SER A 199 -5.99 -11.84 11.72
C SER A 199 -5.48 -12.88 10.71
N LYS A 200 -5.15 -12.50 9.47
CA LYS A 200 -4.77 -13.47 8.41
C LYS A 200 -3.25 -13.65 8.23
N ALA A 201 -2.43 -12.92 8.98
CA ALA A 201 -0.97 -13.07 8.93
C ALA A 201 -0.45 -14.32 9.65
N GLU A 202 -1.29 -15.02 10.43
CA GLU A 202 -0.86 -16.12 11.30
C GLU A 202 -1.29 -17.54 10.83
N THR A 203 -2.00 -17.68 9.70
CA THR A 203 -2.60 -18.98 9.31
C THR A 203 -2.04 -19.58 8.01
N SER A 204 -0.74 -19.42 7.74
CA SER A 204 -0.11 -20.08 6.60
C SER A 204 1.14 -20.85 7.01
N THR A 205 0.95 -21.98 7.70
CA THR A 205 1.96 -23.03 7.87
C THR A 205 1.57 -24.29 7.09
N ALA A 206 2.39 -24.55 6.08
CA ALA A 206 2.83 -25.84 5.52
C ALA A 206 1.83 -26.83 4.84
N PRO A 207 2.21 -27.38 3.67
CA PRO A 207 1.50 -28.49 3.03
C PRO A 207 1.85 -29.81 3.72
N THR A 208 0.87 -30.47 4.33
CA THR A 208 1.00 -31.87 4.78
C THR A 208 0.93 -32.81 3.58
N LEU A 209 2.09 -33.28 3.14
CA LEU A 209 2.24 -34.43 2.26
C LEU A 209 1.97 -35.72 3.06
N GLY A 210 0.96 -36.48 2.64
CA GLY A 210 0.84 -37.89 2.96
C GLY A 210 -0.32 -38.27 3.88
N GLN A 211 -1.51 -38.50 3.31
CA GLN A 211 -2.41 -39.52 3.85
C GLN A 211 -2.99 -40.40 2.73
N LYS A 212 -2.62 -41.67 2.84
CA LYS A 212 -3.08 -42.85 2.12
C LYS A 212 -4.53 -43.15 2.51
N PRO A 213 -5.42 -43.56 1.58
CA PRO A 213 -6.80 -43.89 1.91
C PRO A 213 -6.91 -45.33 2.41
N GLU A 214 -7.50 -45.55 3.59
CA GLU A 214 -7.93 -46.87 4.04
C GLU A 214 -9.31 -46.79 4.73
N GLN A 215 -10.06 -47.87 4.57
CA GLN A 215 -11.52 -47.94 4.48
C GLN A 215 -12.29 -47.89 5.81
N ALA A 216 -13.51 -47.35 5.67
CA ALA A 216 -14.78 -47.74 6.26
C ALA A 216 -14.84 -48.85 7.34
N ALA A 217 -15.45 -48.50 8.48
CA ALA A 217 -16.40 -49.37 9.20
C ALA A 217 -17.30 -48.55 10.15
N THR A 218 -18.49 -49.09 10.38
CA THR A 218 -19.76 -48.53 10.87
C THR A 218 -19.98 -48.55 12.40
N SER A 219 -20.63 -47.49 12.92
CA SER A 219 -21.60 -47.40 14.07
C SER A 219 -21.23 -47.85 15.51
N PRO A 220 -22.01 -47.50 16.57
CA PRO A 220 -23.03 -46.45 16.73
C PRO A 220 -22.87 -45.58 18.01
N ALA A 221 -23.77 -44.59 18.09
CA ALA A 221 -24.09 -43.62 19.15
C ALA A 221 -23.72 -43.92 20.62
N LYS A 222 -23.12 -42.92 21.28
CA LYS A 222 -23.13 -42.77 22.73
C LYS A 222 -23.49 -41.33 23.11
N VAL A 223 -24.67 -41.19 23.73
CA VAL A 223 -25.19 -39.98 24.36
C VAL A 223 -24.35 -39.69 25.61
N SER A 224 -23.78 -38.50 25.73
CA SER A 224 -23.18 -38.00 26.97
C SER A 224 -23.40 -36.50 27.13
N ALA A 225 -24.17 -36.21 28.18
CA ALA A 225 -23.99 -35.17 29.19
C ALA A 225 -23.66 -33.73 28.78
N VAL A 226 -24.59 -32.86 29.19
CA VAL A 226 -24.50 -31.40 29.30
C VAL A 226 -23.22 -30.98 30.06
N SER A 227 -22.34 -30.23 29.39
CA SER A 227 -21.22 -29.53 30.01
C SER A 227 -21.69 -28.25 30.71
N PRO A 228 -21.10 -27.89 31.87
CA PRO A 228 -21.35 -26.62 32.53
C PRO A 228 -20.75 -25.47 31.71
N GLU A 229 -21.43 -24.33 31.71
CA GLU A 229 -20.99 -23.09 31.06
C GLU A 229 -19.58 -22.69 31.51
N THR A 230 -18.60 -22.96 30.67
CA THR A 230 -17.24 -22.45 30.80
C THR A 230 -17.29 -20.94 30.59
N ARG A 231 -17.07 -20.17 31.67
CA ARG A 231 -16.79 -18.72 31.57
C ARG A 231 -15.63 -18.55 30.59
N LYS A 232 -15.87 -17.85 29.48
CA LYS A 232 -14.84 -17.48 28.51
C LYS A 232 -13.77 -16.66 29.23
N ALA A 233 -12.64 -17.30 29.57
CA ALA A 233 -11.46 -16.60 30.01
C ALA A 233 -10.90 -15.82 28.80
N ALA A 234 -10.76 -14.51 28.94
CA ALA A 234 -10.10 -13.71 27.92
C ALA A 234 -8.60 -14.03 27.97
N SER A 235 -8.05 -14.56 26.87
CA SER A 235 -6.61 -14.75 26.69
C SER A 235 -6.04 -13.54 25.94
N VAL A 236 -4.95 -12.96 26.46
CA VAL A 236 -4.19 -11.90 25.79
C VAL A 236 -2.86 -12.48 25.36
N VAL A 237 -2.54 -12.36 24.06
CA VAL A 237 -1.24 -12.74 23.49
C VAL A 237 -0.43 -11.46 23.26
N LEU A 238 0.81 -11.43 23.75
CA LEU A 238 1.68 -10.26 23.67
C LEU A 238 2.92 -10.58 22.83
N HIS A 239 3.06 -9.93 21.67
CA HIS A 239 4.24 -10.06 20.81
C HIS A 239 5.23 -8.96 21.12
N ILE A 240 6.43 -9.33 21.58
CA ILE A 240 7.52 -8.40 21.88
C ILE A 240 8.54 -8.48 20.74
N HIS A 241 8.71 -7.39 20.00
CA HIS A 241 9.67 -7.32 18.90
C HIS A 241 10.96 -6.62 19.35
N ILE A 242 12.05 -7.38 19.45
CA ILE A 242 13.37 -6.85 19.76
C ILE A 242 14.10 -6.61 18.45
N ARG A 243 14.31 -5.34 18.07
CA ARG A 243 14.94 -4.97 16.79
C ARG A 243 16.41 -5.37 16.72
N ASN A 244 17.10 -5.45 17.85
CA ASN A 244 18.50 -5.81 17.94
C ASN A 244 18.75 -6.60 19.23
N PHE A 245 19.26 -7.82 19.12
CA PHE A 245 19.58 -8.65 20.28
C PHE A 245 20.67 -8.05 21.17
N ALA A 246 21.52 -7.17 20.64
CA ALA A 246 22.50 -6.43 21.44
C ALA A 246 21.85 -5.47 22.45
N ASP A 247 20.61 -5.05 22.21
CA ASP A 247 19.85 -4.20 23.13
C ASP A 247 19.27 -4.99 24.31
N LEU A 248 19.36 -6.33 24.28
CA LEU A 248 18.94 -7.19 25.38
C LEU A 248 20.01 -7.28 26.48
N THR A 249 20.42 -6.12 26.99
CA THR A 249 21.31 -6.04 28.16
C THR A 249 20.64 -6.71 29.37
N THR A 250 21.45 -7.11 30.35
CA THR A 250 20.94 -7.68 31.63
C THR A 250 19.95 -6.74 32.31
N GLU A 251 20.22 -5.44 32.27
CA GLU A 251 19.33 -4.42 32.83
C GLU A 251 17.97 -4.37 32.11
N ASN A 252 17.95 -4.44 30.78
CA ASN A 252 16.72 -4.44 29.98
C ASN A 252 15.94 -5.75 30.14
N ALA A 253 16.63 -6.88 30.25
CA ALA A 253 16.00 -8.17 30.54
C ALA A 253 15.35 -8.17 31.94
N ASP A 254 16.00 -7.59 32.94
CA ASP A 254 15.45 -7.46 34.30
C ASP A 254 14.29 -6.46 34.38
N ALA A 255 14.34 -5.38 33.59
CA ALA A 255 13.21 -4.47 33.43
C ALA A 255 12.00 -5.17 32.81
N LEU A 256 12.22 -5.97 31.75
CA LEU A 256 11.17 -6.75 31.10
C LEU A 256 10.54 -7.78 32.05
N ARG A 257 11.38 -8.52 32.81
CA ARG A 257 10.91 -9.48 33.82
C ARG A 257 10.06 -8.83 34.90
N ARG A 258 10.48 -7.66 35.41
CA ARG A 258 9.70 -6.89 36.39
C ARG A 258 8.35 -6.47 35.82
N TRP A 259 8.33 -6.00 34.57
CA TRP A 259 7.10 -5.61 33.90
C TRP A 259 6.13 -6.79 33.69
N ILE A 260 6.64 -7.96 33.28
CA ILE A 260 5.83 -9.20 33.16
C ILE A 260 5.27 -9.62 34.53
N GLY A 261 6.07 -9.51 35.60
CA GLY A 261 5.61 -9.82 36.96
C GLY A 261 4.47 -8.92 37.44
N LEU A 262 4.46 -7.64 37.03
CA LEU A 262 3.34 -6.73 37.33
C LEU A 262 2.02 -7.18 36.66
N LEU A 263 2.09 -7.77 35.47
CA LEU A 263 0.92 -8.29 34.76
C LEU A 263 0.35 -9.54 35.44
N GLN A 264 1.23 -10.43 35.91
CA GLN A 264 0.82 -11.67 36.59
C GLN A 264 0.12 -11.41 37.92
N ASN A 265 0.55 -10.39 38.68
CA ASN A 265 -0.11 -9.98 39.93
C ASN A 265 -1.55 -9.46 39.72
N GLY A 266 -1.92 -9.10 38.48
CA GLY A 266 -3.28 -8.71 38.10
C GLY A 266 -4.23 -9.88 37.81
N GLY A 267 -3.80 -11.13 38.02
CA GLY A 267 -4.60 -12.33 37.73
C GLY A 267 -4.51 -12.82 36.28
N LEU A 268 -3.54 -12.34 35.50
CA LEU A 268 -3.24 -12.84 34.17
C LEU A 268 -2.24 -14.00 34.24
N SER A 269 -2.61 -15.15 33.67
CA SER A 269 -1.65 -16.22 33.41
C SER A 269 -0.85 -15.87 32.15
N ALA A 270 0.47 -15.81 32.26
CA ALA A 270 1.35 -15.53 31.13
C ALA A 270 2.28 -16.74 30.92
N GLU A 271 2.21 -17.32 29.72
CA GLU A 271 3.15 -18.32 29.22
C GLU A 271 4.13 -17.61 28.29
N VAL A 272 5.43 -17.72 28.56
CA VAL A 272 6.47 -17.07 27.76
C VAL A 272 7.06 -18.12 26.83
N ASP A 273 6.68 -18.06 25.56
CA ASP A 273 7.31 -18.85 24.50
C ASP A 273 8.34 -17.98 23.77
N LEU A 274 9.60 -18.45 23.73
CA LEU A 274 10.71 -17.76 23.09
C LEU A 274 11.03 -18.50 21.78
N SER A 275 10.39 -18.10 20.69
CA SER A 275 10.75 -18.57 19.35
C SER A 275 11.81 -17.66 18.75
N SER A 276 12.99 -18.22 18.47
CA SER A 276 14.02 -17.54 17.68
C SER A 276 13.62 -17.57 16.22
N GLY A 277 13.21 -16.42 15.67
CA GLY A 277 13.08 -16.26 14.22
C GLY A 277 14.46 -16.24 13.59
N GLU A 278 14.81 -17.29 12.83
CA GLU A 278 16.01 -17.28 11.99
C GLU A 278 15.85 -16.18 10.94
N ALA A 279 16.68 -15.15 11.06
CA ALA A 279 16.86 -14.15 10.02
C ALA A 279 17.57 -14.83 8.84
N THR A 280 16.86 -14.96 7.71
CA THR A 280 17.44 -15.30 6.40
C THR A 280 17.77 -14.04 5.63
#